data_AF-A0A1R4ES97-F1
#
_entry.id   AF-A0A1R4ES97-F1
#
_cell.length_a   1.000
_cell.length_b   1.000
_cell.length_c   1.000
_cell.angle_alpha   90.00
_cell.angle_beta   90.00
_cell.angle_gamma   90.00
#
_symmetry.space_group_name_H-M   'P 1'
#
loop_
_entity.id
_entity.type
_entity.pdbx_description
1 polymer ?
#
loop_
_entity_poly.entity_id
_entity_poly.type
_entity_poly.pdbx_seq_one_letter_code
_entity_poly.pdbx_strand_id
1 'polypeptide(L)' 'MQHFPRPQDRSLAVEREPIDGTCPECGGHDLAGYPVLSEGGWWDVVKCQGCLASVRRNPAPPLGSFTPLSELV' A
#
# COMPACT_ATOMS: atom_id res chain seq x y z
N MET A 1 30.11 6.35 -7.03
CA MET A 1 29.26 5.60 -7.99
C MET A 1 28.10 5.02 -7.22
N GLN A 2 26.87 5.29 -7.63
CA GLN A 2 25.69 4.72 -6.99
C GLN A 2 25.51 3.29 -7.49
N HIS A 3 25.49 2.30 -6.60
CA HIS A 3 25.42 0.88 -6.95
C HIS A 3 24.02 0.34 -6.64
N PHE A 4 23.29 -0.04 -7.68
CA PHE A 4 21.94 -0.62 -7.58
C PHE A 4 22.02 -2.09 -8.03
N PRO A 5 22.26 -3.04 -7.12
CA PRO A 5 22.38 -4.44 -7.50
C PRO A 5 21.05 -4.97 -8.04
N ARG A 6 21.13 -6.00 -8.87
CA ARG A 6 19.94 -6.67 -9.41
C ARG A 6 19.13 -7.29 -8.26
N PRO A 7 17.81 -7.04 -8.18
CA PRO A 7 16.93 -7.73 -7.25
C PRO A 7 17.07 -9.26 -7.38
N GLN A 8 17.15 -9.94 -6.25
CA GLN A 8 17.28 -11.40 -6.18
C GLN A 8 15.92 -12.10 -6.02
N ASP A 9 14.91 -11.37 -5.56
CA ASP A 9 13.57 -11.90 -5.39
C ASP A 9 12.92 -12.22 -6.73
N ARG A 10 12.17 -13.32 -6.75
CA ARG A 10 11.50 -13.80 -7.97
C ARG A 10 10.34 -12.92 -8.40
N SER A 11 9.78 -12.14 -7.47
CA SER A 11 8.61 -11.30 -7.69
C SER A 11 8.71 -10.02 -6.87
N LEU A 12 8.18 -8.93 -7.43
CA LEU A 12 7.92 -7.72 -6.66
C LEU A 12 6.67 -7.94 -5.81
N ALA A 13 6.77 -7.60 -4.53
CA ALA A 13 5.65 -7.65 -3.60
C ALA A 13 5.58 -6.32 -2.84
N VAL A 14 4.37 -5.95 -2.44
CA VAL A 14 4.12 -4.84 -1.52
C VAL A 14 3.87 -5.46 -0.16
N GLU A 15 4.58 -4.96 0.86
CA GLU A 15 4.31 -5.33 2.24
C GLU A 15 2.92 -4.85 2.65
N ARG A 16 2.18 -5.74 3.31
CA ARG A 16 0.83 -5.45 3.82
C ARG A 16 0.89 -5.51 5.34
N GLU A 17 0.70 -4.36 5.97
CA GLU A 17 0.72 -4.26 7.43
C GLU A 17 -0.62 -4.77 7.98
N PRO A 18 -0.64 -5.77 8.87
CA PRO A 18 -1.87 -6.19 9.55
C PRO A 18 -2.48 -5.03 10.34
N ILE A 19 -3.79 -4.83 10.24
CA ILE A 19 -4.51 -3.77 10.95
C ILE A 19 -5.59 -4.41 11.81
N ASP A 20 -5.62 -4.08 13.09
CA ASP A 20 -6.69 -4.54 13.99
C ASP A 20 -8.03 -3.92 13.60
N GLY A 21 -9.09 -4.74 13.62
CA GLY A 21 -10.45 -4.29 13.42
C GLY A 21 -11.36 -5.36 12.82
N THR A 22 -12.57 -4.95 12.46
CA THR A 22 -13.58 -5.80 11.82
C THR A 22 -14.04 -5.14 10.53
N CYS A 23 -14.09 -5.91 9.46
CA CYS A 23 -14.62 -5.47 8.18
C CYS A 23 -16.13 -5.18 8.31
N PRO A 24 -16.61 -3.97 7.98
CA PRO A 24 -18.02 -3.65 8.07
C PRO A 24 -18.88 -4.37 7.02
N GLU A 25 -18.28 -4.86 5.93
CA GLU A 25 -19.00 -5.54 4.84
C GLU A 25 -19.22 -7.03 5.11
N CYS A 26 -18.20 -7.74 5.62
CA CYS A 26 -18.26 -9.20 5.79
C CYS A 26 -18.07 -9.69 7.23
N GLY A 27 -17.78 -8.81 8.18
CA GLY A 27 -17.51 -9.17 9.58
C GLY A 27 -16.15 -9.86 9.82
N GLY A 28 -15.30 -10.00 8.80
CA GLY A 28 -13.97 -10.60 8.92
C GLY A 28 -12.97 -9.71 9.66
N HIS A 29 -11.94 -10.31 10.26
CA HIS A 29 -10.90 -9.59 11.04
C HIS A 29 -9.56 -9.48 10.31
N ASP A 30 -9.45 -10.08 9.12
CA ASP A 30 -8.25 -10.03 8.31
C ASP A 30 -8.22 -8.73 7.49
N LEU A 31 -7.79 -7.65 8.14
CA LEU A 31 -7.59 -6.34 7.53
C LEU A 31 -6.10 -6.08 7.36
N ALA A 32 -5.72 -5.46 6.25
CA ALA A 32 -4.35 -5.03 6.02
C ALA A 32 -4.27 -3.65 5.35
N GLY A 33 -3.28 -2.88 5.78
CA GLY A 33 -2.90 -1.57 5.27
C GLY A 33 -1.78 -1.68 4.23
N TYR A 34 -1.94 -1.01 3.09
CA TYR A 34 -0.89 -0.96 2.05
C TYR A 34 -1.18 0.13 1.00
N PRO A 35 -0.15 0.58 0.26
CA PRO A 35 -0.35 1.50 -0.86
C PRO A 35 -0.98 0.80 -2.07
N VAL A 36 -1.88 1.50 -2.76
CA VAL A 36 -2.54 1.04 -3.99
C VAL A 36 -2.58 2.16 -5.02
N LEU A 37 -2.21 1.85 -6.26
CA LEU A 37 -2.46 2.69 -7.42
C LEU A 37 -3.86 2.41 -7.98
N SER A 38 -4.66 3.47 -8.15
CA SER A 38 -6.04 3.40 -8.69
C SER A 38 -6.27 4.57 -9.65
N GLU A 39 -7.45 4.66 -10.25
CA GLU A 39 -7.83 5.73 -11.20
C GLU A 39 -7.58 7.15 -10.68
N GLY A 40 -7.69 7.38 -9.35
CA GLY A 40 -7.39 8.66 -8.70
C GLY A 40 -5.94 8.86 -8.24
N GLY A 41 -4.99 8.05 -8.73
CA GLY A 41 -3.60 8.08 -8.29
C GLY A 41 -3.28 7.11 -7.14
N TRP A 42 -2.28 7.46 -6.33
CA TRP A 42 -1.84 6.64 -5.19
C TRP A 42 -2.70 6.85 -3.95
N TRP A 43 -2.96 5.76 -3.23
CA TRP A 43 -3.77 5.74 -2.02
C TRP A 43 -3.12 4.85 -0.97
N ASP A 44 -3.15 5.29 0.29
CA ASP A 44 -2.94 4.42 1.43
C ASP A 44 -4.30 3.85 1.83
N VAL A 45 -4.47 2.54 1.65
CA VAL A 45 -5.74 1.87 1.90
C VAL A 45 -5.65 0.93 3.09
N VAL A 46 -6.78 0.74 3.78
CA VAL A 46 -7.00 -0.42 4.63
C VAL A 46 -8.06 -1.27 3.96
N LYS A 47 -7.73 -2.53 3.64
CA LYS A 47 -8.62 -3.45 2.94
C LYS A 47 -8.81 -4.75 3.71
N CYS A 48 -10.02 -5.29 3.66
CA CYS A 48 -10.26 -6.66 4.07
C CYS A 48 -9.63 -7.63 3.06
N GLN A 49 -8.84 -8.59 3.53
CA GLN A 49 -8.19 -9.57 2.67
C GLN A 49 -9.15 -10.69 2.24
N GLY A 50 -10.26 -10.89 2.95
CA GLY A 50 -11.29 -11.88 2.61
C GLY A 50 -12.26 -11.41 1.53
N CYS A 51 -12.88 -10.23 1.69
CA CYS A 51 -13.91 -9.72 0.78
C CYS A 51 -13.45 -8.54 -0.12
N LEU A 52 -12.19 -8.08 0.04
CA LEU A 52 -11.57 -7.00 -0.74
C LEU A 52 -12.17 -5.60 -0.57
N ALA A 53 -13.16 -5.44 0.32
CA ALA A 53 -13.74 -4.15 0.69
C ALA A 53 -12.67 -3.18 1.21
N SER A 54 -12.73 -1.93 0.77
CA SER A 54 -11.89 -0.85 1.29
C SER A 54 -12.54 -0.27 2.54
N VAL A 55 -11.95 -0.49 3.71
CA VAL A 55 -12.41 0.06 4.99
C VAL A 55 -12.00 1.52 5.15
N ARG A 56 -10.84 1.89 4.60
CA ARG A 56 -10.33 3.27 4.56
C ARG A 56 -9.53 3.51 3.28
N ARG A 57 -9.57 4.73 2.76
CA ARG A 57 -8.75 5.20 1.64
C ARG A 57 -8.31 6.63 1.91
N ASN A 58 -7.00 6.84 2.08
CA ASN A 58 -6.40 8.16 2.21
C ASN A 58 -5.57 8.45 0.96
N PRO A 59 -5.64 9.66 0.37
CA PRO A 59 -4.74 10.04 -0.71
C PRO A 59 -3.28 9.94 -0.25
N ALA A 60 -2.44 9.30 -1.06
CA ALA A 60 -1.00 9.21 -0.83
C ALA A 60 -0.26 10.25 -1.71
N PRO A 61 1.05 10.46 -1.49
CA PRO A 61 1.82 11.34 -2.35
C PRO A 61 1.67 11.00 -3.85
N PRO A 62 1.66 12.00 -4.76
CA PRO A 62 1.38 11.77 -6.18
C PRO A 62 2.34 10.80 -6.87
N LEU A 63 3.54 10.64 -6.32
CA LEU A 63 4.59 9.77 -6.84
C LEU A 63 4.71 8.44 -6.05
N GLY A 64 3.76 8.15 -5.17
CA GLY A 64 3.69 6.89 -4.43
C GLY A 64 4.92 6.69 -3.57
N SER A 65 5.65 5.60 -3.80
CA SER A 65 6.88 5.26 -3.09
C SER A 65 8.13 6.03 -3.58
N PHE A 66 8.01 6.84 -4.64
CA PHE A 66 9.11 7.65 -5.14
C PHE A 66 9.11 9.03 -4.49
N THR A 67 10.17 9.34 -3.75
CA THR A 67 10.43 10.70 -3.22
C THR A 67 11.53 11.35 -4.03
N PRO A 68 11.26 12.46 -4.75
CA PRO A 68 12.28 13.21 -5.46
C PRO A 68 13.34 13.76 -4.48
N LEU A 69 14.61 13.75 -4.89
CA LEU A 69 15.69 14.33 -4.08
C LEU A 69 15.48 15.82 -3.77
N SER A 70 14.74 16.54 -4.63
CA SER A 70 14.37 17.94 -4.42
C SER A 70 13.40 18.16 -3.26
N GLU A 71 12.76 17.11 -2.75
CA GLU A 71 11.82 17.16 -1.62
C GLU A 71 12.46 16.76 -0.28
N LEU A 72 13.75 16.41 -0.27
CA LEU A 72 14.50 16.00 0.94
C LEU A 72 15.18 17.18 1.68
N VAL A 73 14.72 18.43 1.43
CA VAL A 73 15.31 19.66 1.98
C VAL A 73 14.64 20.09 3.28
#